data_AF-A0ABD0PNH7-F1
#
_entry.id   AF-A0ABD0PNH7-F1
#
_cell.length_a   1.000
_cell.length_b   1.000
_cell.length_c   1.000
_cell.angle_alpha   90.00
_cell.angle_beta   90.00
_cell.angle_gamma   90.00
#
_symmetry.space_group_name_H-M   'P 1'
#
loop_
_entity.id
_entity.type
_entity.pdbx_description
1 polymer ?
#
loop_
_entity_poly.entity_id
_entity_poly.type
_entity_poly.pdbx_seq_one_letter_code
_entity_poly.pdbx_strand_id
1 'polypeptide(L)' 'MILITGSHKAFALYKAIEDGVNHMWTVSAFQQHPQAVFVCDEDATHELRVKTVKYFK' A
#
# COMPACT_ATOMS: atom_id res chain seq x y z
N MET A 1 8.64 4.73 7.54
CA MET A 1 7.76 5.67 6.83
C MET A 1 8.05 5.56 5.34
N ILE A 2 7.02 5.36 4.52
CA ILE A 2 7.14 5.08 3.08
C ILE A 2 6.22 6.05 2.34
N LEU A 3 6.75 6.72 1.31
CA LEU A 3 6.03 7.69 0.50
C LEU A 3 5.67 7.06 -0.85
N ILE A 4 4.40 7.06 -1.21
CA ILE A 4 3.90 6.48 -2.46
C ILE A 4 3.07 7.52 -3.19
N THR A 5 3.57 7.96 -4.33
CA THR A 5 2.92 8.98 -5.15
C THR A 5 2.79 8.53 -6.60
N GLY A 6 1.68 8.90 -7.23
CA GLY A 6 1.34 8.63 -8.61
C GLY A 6 0.70 7.26 -8.84
N SER A 7 -0.16 7.22 -9.86
CA SER A 7 -0.97 6.05 -10.24
C SER A 7 -0.15 4.83 -10.64
N HIS A 8 1.07 5.01 -11.16
CA HIS A 8 1.98 3.92 -11.51
C HIS A 8 2.41 3.07 -10.31
N LYS A 9 2.34 3.62 -9.08
CA LYS A 9 2.65 2.89 -7.85
C LYS A 9 1.42 2.27 -7.19
N ALA A 10 0.22 2.49 -7.72
CA ALA A 10 -1.02 2.03 -7.09
C ALA A 10 -1.06 0.50 -6.94
N PHE A 11 -0.58 -0.23 -7.95
CA PHE A 11 -0.52 -1.69 -7.88
C PHE A 11 0.44 -2.21 -6.80
N ALA A 12 1.57 -1.52 -6.58
CA ALA A 12 2.49 -1.86 -5.51
C ALA A 12 1.89 -1.61 -4.13
N LEU A 13 1.12 -0.52 -3.96
CA LEU A 13 0.38 -0.24 -2.73
C LEU A 13 -0.71 -1.28 -2.47
N TYR A 14 -1.44 -1.70 -3.51
CA TYR A 14 -2.39 -2.80 -3.43
C TYR A 14 -1.74 -4.09 -2.90
N LYS A 15 -0.59 -4.48 -3.45
CA LYS A 15 0.17 -5.65 -2.98
C LYS A 15 0.69 -5.49 -1.55
N ALA A 16 1.01 -4.28 -1.13
CA ALA A 16 1.51 -4.01 0.22
C ALA A 16 0.41 -4.07 1.29
N ILE A 17 -0.83 -3.69 0.96
CA ILE A 17 -1.92 -3.50 1.93
C ILE A 17 -2.96 -4.63 1.88
N GLU A 18 -3.34 -5.12 0.70
CA GLU A 18 -4.44 -6.09 0.55
C GLU A 18 -3.98 -7.53 0.29
N ASP A 19 -2.76 -7.73 -0.21
CA ASP A 19 -2.22 -9.05 -0.51
C ASP A 19 -1.25 -9.53 0.61
N GLY A 20 -0.91 -10.81 0.61
CA GLY A 20 0.02 -11.38 1.60
C GLY A 20 1.49 -11.01 1.36
N VAL A 21 2.32 -11.24 2.39
CA VAL A 21 3.78 -11.07 2.30
C VAL A 21 4.36 -11.97 1.20
N ASN A 22 5.06 -11.36 0.25
CA ASN A 22 5.63 -12.05 -0.92
C ASN A 22 6.99 -11.44 -1.31
N HIS A 23 7.97 -12.30 -1.64
CA HIS A 23 9.31 -11.88 -2.06
C HIS A 23 9.35 -11.17 -3.42
N MET A 24 8.36 -11.39 -4.30
CA MET A 24 8.22 -10.63 -5.56
C MET A 24 7.86 -9.15 -5.29
N TRP A 25 7.19 -8.89 -4.16
CA TRP A 25 6.75 -7.55 -3.75
C TRP A 25 7.31 -7.23 -2.37
N THR A 26 8.59 -6.88 -2.30
CA THR A 26 9.31 -6.66 -1.03
C THR A 26 8.67 -5.60 -0.13
N VAL A 27 7.88 -4.67 -0.68
CA VAL A 27 7.07 -3.70 0.08
C VAL A 27 6.05 -4.37 1.02
N SER A 28 5.60 -5.59 0.71
CA SER A 28 4.70 -6.35 1.58
C SER A 28 5.34 -6.76 2.91
N ALA A 29 6.69 -6.81 2.99
CA ALA A 29 7.41 -7.13 4.23
C ALA A 29 7.10 -6.12 5.36
N PHE A 30 6.69 -4.90 5.03
CA PHE A 30 6.31 -3.89 6.01
C PHE A 30 5.05 -4.26 6.82
N GLN A 31 4.24 -5.24 6.37
CA GLN A 31 3.15 -5.79 7.18
C GLN A 31 3.64 -6.42 8.49
N GLN A 32 4.89 -6.88 8.54
CA GLN A 32 5.50 -7.48 9.73
C GLN A 32 6.29 -6.45 10.57
N HIS A 33 6.45 -5.22 10.09
CA HIS A 33 7.19 -4.20 10.80
C HIS A 33 6.30 -3.56 11.86
N PRO A 34 6.73 -3.49 13.14
CA PRO A 34 5.88 -3.04 14.25
C PRO A 34 5.47 -1.56 14.15
N GLN A 35 6.21 -0.76 13.36
CA GLN A 35 5.96 0.68 13.16
C GLN A 35 6.07 1.05 11.68
N ALA A 36 5.18 0.51 10.84
CA ALA A 36 5.08 0.90 9.44
C ALA A 36 4.09 2.05 9.26
N VAL A 37 4.45 3.05 8.45
CA VAL A 37 3.56 4.16 8.06
C VAL A 37 3.71 4.36 6.57
N PHE A 38 2.60 4.27 5.85
CA PHE A 38 2.50 4.58 4.42
C PHE A 38 1.79 5.92 4.26
N VAL A 39 2.38 6.81 3.47
CA VAL A 39 1.79 8.09 3.10
C VAL A 39 1.62 8.07 1.59
N CYS A 40 0.38 8.19 1.14
CA CYS A 40 0.02 8.09 -0.28
C CYS A 40 -0.87 9.25 -0.75
N ASP A 41 -0.73 9.62 -2.02
CA ASP A 41 -1.65 10.52 -2.70
C ASP A 41 -2.90 9.77 -3.20
N GLU A 42 -3.92 10.50 -3.65
CA GLU A 42 -5.16 9.88 -4.12
C GLU A 42 -4.94 9.02 -5.38
N ASP A 43 -4.06 9.46 -6.28
CA ASP A 43 -3.72 8.73 -7.51
C ASP A 43 -3.12 7.35 -7.23
N ALA A 44 -2.32 7.21 -6.18
CA ALA A 44 -1.76 5.92 -5.76
C ALA A 44 -2.81 4.96 -5.14
N THR A 45 -4.04 5.41 -4.86
CA THR A 45 -5.07 4.56 -4.26
C THR A 45 -6.02 3.90 -5.26
N HIS A 46 -5.86 4.16 -6.56
CA HIS A 46 -6.79 3.67 -7.60
C HIS A 46 -6.97 2.15 -7.68
N GLU A 47 -5.93 1.37 -7.36
CA GLU A 47 -5.97 -0.10 -7.37
C GLU A 47 -6.48 -0.71 -6.05
N LEU A 48 -6.68 0.12 -5.01
CA LEU A 48 -7.23 -0.33 -3.73
C LEU A 48 -8.75 -0.45 -3.80
N ARG A 49 -9.31 -1.37 -3.00
CA ARG A 49 -10.75 -1.44 -2.82
C ARG A 49 -11.24 -0.21 -2.07
N VAL A 50 -12.40 0.31 -2.47
CA VAL A 50 -13.05 1.46 -1.81
C VAL A 50 -13.18 1.27 -0.30
N LYS A 51 -13.46 0.04 0.16
CA LYS A 51 -13.55 -0.28 1.60
C LYS A 51 -12.22 -0.10 2.33
N THR A 52 -11.10 -0.40 1.68
CA THR A 52 -9.75 -0.32 2.25
C THR A 52 -9.37 1.15 2.41
N VAL A 53 -9.60 1.95 1.38
CA VAL A 53 -9.38 3.41 1.44
C VAL A 53 -10.23 4.03 2.55
N LYS A 54 -11.51 3.67 2.66
CA LYS A 54 -12.40 4.17 3.73
C LYS A 54 -12.01 3.73 5.14
N TYR A 55 -11.32 2.60 5.29
CA TYR A 55 -10.87 2.13 6.60
C TYR A 55 -9.70 2.95 7.16
N PHE A 56 -8.81 3.43 6.28
CA PHE A 56 -7.61 4.19 6.65
C PHE A 56 -7.77 5.72 6.54
N LYS A 57 -8.89 6.22 6.01
CA LYS A 57 -9.21 7.64 5.92
C LYS A 57 -9.89 8.12 7.19
#